data_AF-A0A972R903-F1
#
_entry.id   AF-A0A972R903-F1
#
_cell.length_a   1.000
_cell.length_b   1.000
_cell.length_c   1.000
_cell.angle_alpha   90.00
_cell.angle_beta   90.00
_cell.angle_gamma   90.00
#
_symmetry.space_group_name_H-M   'P 1'
#
loop_
_entity.id
_entity.type
_entity.pdbx_description
1 polymer ?
#
loop_
_entity_poly.entity_id
_entity_poly.type
_entity_poly.pdbx_seq_one_letter_code
_entity_poly.pdbx_strand_id
1 'polypeptide(L)'
;MSNLKTKIYKGMNKVMLDCETASLFVAQKDYSKLSILNRIKLWLHLLTCKHCREFARQSRSITYYMKVLGSINENEPVHKLSDDQKKHIIEEVEKQQYTN
;
A
#
# COMPACT_ATOMS: atom_id res chain seq x y z
N MET A 1 14.96 -33.36 26.46
CA MET A 1 14.23 -32.22 25.87
C MET A 1 12.75 -32.38 26.18
N SER A 2 12.11 -31.41 26.84
CA SER A 2 10.78 -31.59 27.48
C SER A 2 9.63 -31.76 26.47
N ASN A 3 8.71 -32.69 26.76
CA ASN A 3 7.48 -32.98 25.99
C ASN A 3 6.61 -31.75 25.70
N LEU A 4 6.77 -30.69 26.50
CA LEU A 4 6.07 -29.42 26.34
C LEU A 4 6.55 -28.63 25.11
N LYS A 5 7.86 -28.59 24.85
CA LYS A 5 8.42 -27.89 23.67
C LYS A 5 7.89 -28.54 22.38
N THR A 6 7.88 -29.86 22.31
CA THR A 6 7.42 -30.61 21.13
C THR A 6 5.94 -30.38 20.82
N LYS A 7 5.08 -30.29 21.85
CA LYS A 7 3.66 -29.97 21.67
C LYS A 7 3.44 -28.53 21.19
N ILE A 8 4.21 -27.57 21.70
CA ILE A 8 4.16 -26.16 21.26
C ILE A 8 4.59 -26.03 19.80
N TYR A 9 5.71 -26.63 19.39
CA TYR A 9 6.18 -26.59 17.99
C TYR A 9 5.18 -27.24 17.01
N LYS A 10 4.55 -28.36 17.38
CA LYS A 10 3.49 -28.98 16.57
C LYS A 10 2.25 -28.10 16.44
N GLY A 11 1.85 -27.41 17.51
CA GLY A 11 0.74 -26.45 17.49
C GLY A 11 1.04 -25.23 16.60
N MET A 12 2.26 -24.70 16.69
CA MET A 12 2.70 -23.57 15.87
C MET A 12 2.70 -23.91 14.37
N ASN A 13 3.21 -25.08 13.96
CA ASN A 13 3.20 -25.50 12.56
C ASN A 13 1.79 -25.67 11.98
N LYS A 14 0.79 -26.01 12.80
CA LYS A 14 -0.61 -26.17 12.36
C LYS A 14 -1.36 -24.83 12.28
N VAL A 15 -0.87 -23.80 12.97
CA VAL A 15 -1.51 -22.48 13.10
C VAL A 15 -0.80 -21.41 12.25
N MET A 16 0.45 -21.66 11.87
CA MET A 16 1.27 -20.76 11.07
C MET A 16 0.75 -20.72 9.63
N LEU A 17 0.50 -19.50 9.15
CA LEU A 17 0.11 -19.25 7.77
C LEU A 17 1.27 -19.62 6.83
N ASP A 18 0.94 -20.09 5.63
CA ASP A 18 1.86 -20.02 4.50
C ASP A 18 2.06 -18.56 4.05
N CYS A 19 3.08 -18.33 3.22
CA CYS A 19 3.43 -16.98 2.78
C CYS A 19 2.36 -16.37 1.87
N GLU A 20 1.62 -17.20 1.12
CA GLU A 20 0.58 -16.76 0.19
C GLU A 20 -0.66 -16.24 0.94
N THR A 21 -1.13 -16.99 1.93
CA THR A 21 -2.22 -16.56 2.82
C THR A 21 -1.78 -15.35 3.65
N ALA A 22 -0.52 -15.30 4.08
CA ALA A 22 0.01 -14.14 4.80
C ALA A 22 0.03 -12.88 3.92
N SER A 23 0.50 -12.97 2.66
CA SER A 23 0.50 -11.84 1.73
C SER A 23 -0.92 -11.40 1.38
N LEU A 24 -1.85 -12.35 1.19
CA LEU A 24 -3.27 -12.05 1.02
C LEU A 24 -3.83 -11.27 2.22
N PHE A 25 -3.57 -11.70 3.46
CA PHE A 25 -4.04 -10.99 4.64
C PHE A 25 -3.40 -9.60 4.79
N VAL A 26 -2.13 -9.44 4.41
CA VAL A 26 -1.47 -8.13 4.38
C VAL A 26 -2.17 -7.17 3.43
N ALA A 27 -2.56 -7.61 2.23
CA ALA A 27 -3.29 -6.77 1.27
C ALA A 27 -4.73 -6.55 1.73
N GLN A 28 -5.40 -7.61 2.19
CA GLN A 28 -6.81 -7.59 2.57
C GLN A 28 -7.11 -6.64 3.74
N LYS A 29 -6.18 -6.51 4.71
CA LYS A 29 -6.39 -5.63 5.88
C LYS A 29 -6.55 -4.15 5.52
N ASP A 30 -6.12 -3.75 4.32
CA ASP A 30 -6.20 -2.35 3.85
C ASP A 30 -7.60 -2.02 3.29
N TYR A 31 -8.37 -3.03 2.88
CA TYR A 31 -9.71 -2.88 2.29
C TYR A 31 -10.83 -3.45 3.18
N SER A 32 -10.50 -4.38 4.08
CA SER A 32 -11.50 -5.07 4.91
C SER A 32 -10.92 -5.47 6.27
N LYS A 33 -11.80 -5.65 7.26
CA LYS A 33 -11.37 -6.06 8.60
C LYS A 33 -11.06 -7.56 8.61
N LEU A 34 -9.80 -7.90 8.87
CA LEU A 34 -9.43 -9.27 9.25
C LEU A 34 -10.06 -9.65 10.59
N SER A 35 -10.48 -10.91 10.73
CA SER A 35 -10.91 -11.47 12.02
C SER A 35 -9.76 -11.43 13.03
N ILE A 36 -10.08 -11.40 14.33
CA ILE A 36 -9.08 -11.30 15.42
C ILE A 36 -8.06 -12.43 15.33
N LEU A 37 -8.52 -13.66 15.07
CA LEU A 37 -7.64 -14.82 14.92
C LEU A 37 -6.69 -14.66 13.73
N ASN A 38 -7.16 -14.17 12.59
CA ASN A 38 -6.32 -13.96 11.41
C ASN A 38 -5.32 -12.83 11.61
N ARG A 39 -5.67 -11.79 12.39
CA ARG A 39 -4.72 -10.75 12.79
C ARG A 39 -3.58 -11.30 13.64
N ILE A 40 -3.89 -12.14 14.63
CA ILE A 40 -2.87 -12.75 15.50
C ILE A 40 -1.97 -13.69 14.69
N LYS A 41 -2.56 -14.55 13.84
CA LYS A 41 -1.80 -15.43 12.95
C LYS A 41 -0.87 -14.67 12.01
N LEU A 42 -1.37 -13.60 11.39
CA LEU A 42 -0.57 -12.74 10.53
C LEU A 42 0.56 -12.07 11.32
N TRP A 43 0.27 -11.54 12.51
CA TRP A 43 1.29 -10.92 13.36
C TRP A 43 2.43 -11.90 13.70
N LEU A 44 2.09 -13.13 14.10
CA LEU A 44 3.07 -14.19 14.36
C LEU A 44 3.90 -14.53 13.11
N HIS A 45 3.26 -14.65 11.95
CA HIS A 45 3.97 -14.94 10.70
C HIS A 45 4.94 -13.81 10.31
N LEU A 46 4.55 -12.53 10.47
CA LEU A 46 5.41 -11.39 10.17
C LEU A 46 6.61 -11.29 11.13
N LEU A 47 6.52 -11.83 12.34
CA LEU A 47 7.67 -11.90 13.27
C LEU A 47 8.72 -12.90 12.78
N THR A 48 8.32 -14.00 12.15
CA THR A 48 9.21 -15.11 11.77
C THR A 48 9.65 -15.07 10.31
N CYS A 49 8.86 -14.50 9.40
CA CYS A 49 9.16 -14.45 7.97
C CYS A 49 9.64 -13.05 7.54
N LYS A 50 10.92 -12.93 7.16
CA LYS A 50 11.49 -11.65 6.68
C LYS A 50 10.85 -11.15 5.38
N HIS A 51 10.50 -12.04 4.45
CA HIS A 51 9.96 -11.69 3.14
C HIS A 51 8.55 -11.11 3.25
N CYS A 52 7.68 -11.75 4.03
CA CYS A 52 6.32 -11.24 4.27
C CYS A 52 6.34 -9.92 5.05
N ARG A 53 7.32 -9.71 5.92
CA ARG A 53 7.54 -8.42 6.59
C ARG A 53 7.89 -7.31 5.61
N GLU A 54 8.79 -7.60 4.67
CA GLU A 54 9.17 -6.64 3.63
C GLU A 54 8.02 -6.35 2.68
N PHE A 55 7.30 -7.38 2.24
CA PHE A 55 6.06 -7.23 1.47
C PHE A 55 5.04 -6.34 2.20
N ALA A 56 4.86 -6.51 3.53
CA ALA A 56 3.97 -5.67 4.31
C ALA A 56 4.39 -4.20 4.38
N ARG A 57 5.69 -3.90 4.31
CA ARG A 57 6.19 -2.52 4.19
C ARG A 57 5.88 -1.96 2.82
N GLN A 58 6.19 -2.70 1.75
CA GLN A 58 5.92 -2.30 0.37
C GLN A 58 4.44 -2.06 0.12
N SER A 59 3.58 -2.98 0.55
CA SER A 59 2.12 -2.85 0.46
C SER A 59 1.62 -1.59 1.17
N ARG A 60 2.16 -1.27 2.36
CA ARG A 60 1.82 -0.02 3.07
C ARG A 60 2.24 1.23 2.29
N SER A 61 3.42 1.22 1.67
CA SER A 61 3.89 2.33 0.84
C SER A 61 2.98 2.55 -0.38
N ILE A 62 2.60 1.47 -1.07
CA ILE A 62 1.67 1.54 -2.21
C ILE A 62 0.34 2.14 -1.75
N THR A 63 -0.26 1.59 -0.69
CA THR A 63 -1.52 2.10 -0.14
C THR A 63 -1.42 3.57 0.26
N TYR A 64 -0.28 4.01 0.82
CA TYR A 64 -0.04 5.42 1.14
C TYR A 64 -0.04 6.30 -0.12
N TYR A 65 0.75 5.95 -1.14
CA TYR A 65 0.81 6.74 -2.37
C TYR A 65 -0.53 6.77 -3.10
N MET A 66 -1.28 5.66 -3.12
CA MET A 66 -2.63 5.63 -3.69
C MET A 66 -3.59 6.59 -2.96
N LYS A 67 -3.49 6.68 -1.63
CA LYS A 67 -4.30 7.65 -0.86
C LYS A 67 -3.90 9.09 -1.13
N VAL A 68 -2.60 9.37 -1.25
CA VAL A 68 -2.10 10.71 -1.60
C VAL A 68 -2.61 11.10 -2.99
N LEU A 69 -2.48 10.22 -3.99
CA LEU A 69 -2.97 10.46 -5.34
C LEU A 69 -4.51 10.59 -5.39
N GLY A 70 -5.25 9.73 -4.67
CA GLY A 70 -6.71 9.81 -4.61
C GLY A 70 -7.24 10.99 -3.79
N SER A 71 -6.41 11.64 -2.98
CA SER A 71 -6.74 12.89 -2.29
C SER A 71 -6.47 14.14 -3.13
N ILE A 72 -5.87 13.99 -4.31
CA ILE A 72 -5.78 15.07 -5.30
C ILE A 72 -7.19 15.30 -5.83
N ASN A 73 -7.79 16.43 -5.45
CA ASN A 73 -9.08 16.83 -5.97
C ASN A 73 -8.94 17.03 -7.49
N GLU A 74 -9.70 16.28 -8.29
CA GLU A 74 -9.67 16.42 -9.76
C GLU A 74 -9.98 17.87 -10.20
N ASN A 75 -10.74 18.60 -9.37
CA ASN A 75 -11.10 20.00 -9.61
C ASN A 75 -10.07 21.00 -9.08
N GLU A 76 -9.05 20.54 -8.37
CA GLU A 76 -8.02 21.42 -7.82
C GLU A 76 -6.63 20.78 -7.94
N PRO A 77 -6.02 20.88 -9.14
CA PRO A 77 -4.69 20.34 -9.35
C PRO A 77 -3.71 20.99 -8.36
N VAL A 78 -2.89 20.13 -7.72
CA VAL A 78 -1.86 20.53 -6.74
C VAL A 78 -0.89 21.57 -7.33
N HIS A 79 -0.73 21.55 -8.66
CA HIS A 79 0.03 22.54 -9.42
C HIS A 79 -0.90 23.34 -10.32
N LYS A 80 -1.07 24.63 -9.99
CA LYS A 80 -1.72 25.61 -10.87
C LYS A 80 -0.62 26.41 -11.58
N LEU A 81 -0.79 26.65 -12.88
CA LEU A 81 0.04 27.64 -13.57
C LEU A 81 -0.18 29.01 -12.91
N SER A 82 0.91 29.74 -12.68
CA SER A 82 0.83 31.16 -12.32
C SER A 82 0.15 31.94 -13.44
N ASP A 83 -0.40 33.11 -13.12
CA ASP A 83 -1.08 33.94 -14.10
C ASP A 83 -0.13 34.36 -15.23
N ASP A 84 1.15 34.60 -14.92
CA ASP A 84 2.19 34.88 -15.91
C ASP A 84 2.44 33.71 -16.86
N GLN A 85 2.49 32.48 -16.32
CA GLN A 85 2.65 31.28 -17.15
C GLN A 85 1.44 31.04 -18.07
N LYS A 86 0.22 31.27 -17.56
CA LYS A 86 -0.99 31.18 -18.38
C LYS A 86 -0.98 32.22 -19.49
N LYS A 87 -0.64 33.46 -19.15
CA LYS A 87 -0.57 34.57 -20.10
C LYS A 87 0.44 34.29 -21.21
N HIS A 88 1.65 33.83 -20.86
CA HIS A 88 2.67 33.46 -21.84
C HIS A 88 2.20 32.36 -22.80
N ILE A 89 1.49 31.35 -22.30
CA ILE A 89 0.95 30.27 -23.15
C ILE A 89 -0.12 30.80 -24.10
N ILE A 90 -1.04 31.63 -23.61
CA ILE A 90 -2.10 32.23 -24.44
C ILE A 90 -1.47 33.09 -25.55
N GLU A 91 -0.51 33.95 -25.21
CA GLU A 91 0.19 34.80 -26.17
C GLU A 91 0.87 33.98 -27.27
N GLU A 92 1.49 32.85 -26.95
CA GLU A 92 2.10 32.00 -27.98
C GLU A 92 1.10 31.23 -28.84
N VAL A 93 -0.02 30.80 -28.26
CA VAL A 93 -1.10 30.18 -29.04
C VAL A 93 -1.72 31.18 -30.02
N GLU A 94 -1.98 32.41 -29.57
CA GLU A 94 -2.54 33.47 -30.40
C GLU A 94 -1.59 33.84 -31.55
N LYS A 95 -0.29 34.03 -31.28
CA LYS A 95 0.71 34.30 -32.33
C LYS A 95 0.70 33.24 -33.43
N GLN A 96 0.56 31.97 -33.07
CA GLN A 96 0.52 30.87 -34.04
C GLN A 96 -0.80 30.81 -34.84
N GLN A 97 -1.91 31.33 -34.31
CA GLN A 97 -3.19 31.39 -35.03
C GLN A 97 -3.25 32.50 -36.09
N TYR A 98 -2.43 33.56 -35.97
CA TYR A 98 -2.36 34.64 -36.98
C TYR A 98 -1.25 34.44 -38.03
N THR A 99 -0.55 33.29 -38.00
CA THR A 99 0.53 32.96 -38.95
C THR A 99 0.08 31.92 -40.01
N ASN A 100 -1.21 31.59 -40.09
CA ASN A 100 -1.82 30.80 -41.17
C ASN A 100 -2.93 31.57 -41.89
#